data_AF-A0A0F4VME0-F1
#
_entry.id   AF-A0A0F4VME0-F1
#
_cell.length_a   1.000
_cell.length_b   1.000
_cell.length_c   1.000
_cell.angle_alpha   90.00
_cell.angle_beta   90.00
_cell.angle_gamma   90.00
#
_symmetry.space_group_name_H-M   'P 1'
#
loop_
_entity.id
_entity.type
_entity.pdbx_description
1 polymer ?
#
loop_
_entity_poly.entity_id
_entity_poly.type
_entity_poly.pdbx_seq_one_letter_code
_entity_poly.pdbx_strand_id
1 'polypeptide(L)' 'MIMIPPLLLNLIKRFEGQRLKAYQCPAGVWTIGYGHTGNDVFKDLVITEQKAESLH' A
#
# COMPACT_ATOMS: atom_id res chain seq x y z
N MET A 1 18.84 1.40 14.17
CA MET A 1 17.51 1.90 13.76
C MET A 1 17.75 2.97 12.71
N ILE A 2 17.47 2.71 11.43
CA ILE A 2 17.63 3.73 10.38
C ILE A 2 16.35 4.58 10.39
N MET A 3 16.50 5.89 10.57
CA MET A 3 15.40 6.83 10.42
C MET A 3 15.29 7.20 8.93
N ILE A 4 14.21 6.78 8.28
CA ILE A 4 13.90 7.23 6.93
C ILE A 4 13.33 8.65 7.03
N PRO A 5 13.91 9.64 6.34
CA PRO A 5 13.37 10.99 6.34
C PRO A 5 11.91 11.01 5.87
N PRO A 6 11.00 11.75 6.54
CA PRO A 6 9.59 11.82 6.14
C PRO A 6 9.40 12.26 4.69
N LEU A 7 10.29 13.15 4.20
CA LEU A 7 10.28 13.60 2.81
C LEU A 7 10.51 12.45 1.81
N LEU A 8 11.42 11.53 2.13
CA LEU A 8 11.73 10.38 1.28
C LEU A 8 10.55 9.41 1.24
N LEU A 9 9.95 9.13 2.39
CA LEU A 9 8.77 8.26 2.47
C LEU A 9 7.59 8.84 1.67
N ASN A 10 7.35 10.15 1.79
CA ASN A 10 6.31 10.84 1.02
C ASN A 10 6.59 10.83 -0.48
N LEU A 11 7.87 10.91 -0.88
CA LEU A 11 8.26 10.82 -2.28
C LEU A 11 7.95 9.43 -2.84
N ILE A 12 8.31 8.36 -2.13
CA ILE A 12 8.01 6.97 -2.53
C ILE A 12 6.49 6.78 -2.66
N LYS A 13 5.71 7.19 -1.66
CA LYS A 13 4.24 7.09 -1.69
C LYS A 13 3.61 7.80 -2.88
N ARG A 14 4.17 8.95 -3.31
CA ARG A 14 3.71 9.66 -4.51
C ARG A 14 3.96 8.88 -5.79
N PHE A 15 5.07 8.15 -5.88
CA PHE A 15 5.40 7.35 -7.06
C PHE A 15 4.63 6.03 -7.10
N GLU A 16 4.46 5.35 -5.96
CA GLU A 16 3.67 4.11 -5.85
C GLU A 16 2.16 4.37 -6.04
N GLY A 17 1.68 5.47 -5.48
CA GLY A 17 0.27 5.83 -5.46
C GLY A 17 -0.54 5.03 -4.44
N GLN A 18 -1.66 5.62 -3.98
CA GLN A 18 -2.54 4.99 -2.99
C GLN A 18 -3.72 4.28 -3.66
N ARG A 19 -4.00 3.04 -3.24
CA ARG A 19 -5.19 2.28 -3.64
C ARG A 19 -5.95 1.78 -2.41
N LEU A 20 -7.10 2.39 -2.13
CA LEU A 20 -7.93 2.02 -0.96
C LEU A 20 -8.79 0.77 -1.19
N LYS A 21 -8.97 0.36 -2.45
CA LYS A 21 -9.64 -0.90 -2.81
C LYS A 21 -8.60 -1.87 -3.36
N ALA A 22 -8.64 -3.11 -2.89
CA ALA A 22 -7.77 -4.18 -3.38
C ALA A 22 -7.96 -4.38 -4.89
N TYR A 23 -6.84 -4.60 -5.59
CA TYR A 23 -6.79 -4.88 -7.02
C TYR A 23 -5.81 -6.01 -7.30
N GLN A 24 -5.97 -6.69 -8.43
CA GLN A 24 -4.94 -7.62 -8.90
C GLN A 24 -3.93 -6.84 -9.73
N CYS A 25 -2.65 -6.94 -9.34
CA CYS A 25 -1.57 -6.44 -10.18
C CYS A 25 -1.43 -7.33 -11.44
N PRO A 26 -0.62 -6.93 -12.45
CA PRO A 26 -0.41 -7.74 -13.65
C PRO A 26 0.13 -9.16 -13.39
N ALA A 27 0.75 -9.41 -12.23
CA ALA A 27 1.20 -10.73 -11.80
C ALA A 27 0.11 -11.59 -11.12
N GLY A 28 -1.14 -11.10 -11.04
CA GLY A 28 -2.27 -11.80 -10.42
C GLY A 28 -2.32 -11.73 -8.89
N VAL A 29 -1.41 -10.99 -8.26
CA VAL A 29 -1.31 -10.86 -6.79
C VAL A 29 -2.26 -9.76 -6.29
N TRP A 30 -3.01 -10.06 -5.24
CA TRP A 30 -3.85 -9.08 -4.56
C TRP A 30 -2.99 -8.01 -3.89
N THR A 31 -3.24 -6.76 -4.26
CA THR A 31 -2.45 -5.59 -3.84
C THR A 31 -3.36 -4.49 -3.32
N ILE A 32 -2.95 -3.78 -2.26
CA ILE A 32 -3.70 -2.66 -1.66
C ILE A 32 -2.75 -1.62 -1.03
N GLY A 33 -3.26 -0.43 -0.67
CA GLY A 33 -2.46 0.62 -0.04
C GLY A 33 -1.40 1.17 -1.00
N TYR A 34 -0.14 1.21 -0.55
CA TYR A 34 1.03 1.60 -1.33
C TYR A 34 1.83 0.38 -1.83
N GLY A 35 1.13 -0.61 -2.39
CA GLY A 35 1.79 -1.83 -2.93
C GLY A 35 1.82 -3.03 -1.97
N HIS A 36 1.03 -3.03 -0.91
CA HIS A 36 0.97 -4.09 0.08
C HIS A 36 0.33 -5.38 -0.48
N THR A 37 0.98 -6.53 -0.32
CA THR A 37 0.55 -7.84 -0.84
C THR A 37 0.53 -8.95 0.24
N GLY A 38 0.20 -8.60 1.48
CA GLY A 38 0.09 -9.57 2.57
C GLY A 38 -1.04 -10.59 2.39
N ASN A 39 -1.02 -11.65 3.20
CA ASN A 39 -2.07 -12.69 3.20
C ASN A 39 -3.45 -12.14 3.65
N ASP A 40 -3.47 -10.94 4.22
CA ASP A 40 -4.67 -10.20 4.61
C ASP A 40 -5.30 -9.42 3.45
N VAL A 41 -4.71 -9.45 2.25
CA VAL A 41 -5.26 -8.80 1.05
C VAL A 41 -6.05 -9.79 0.20
N PHE A 42 -7.33 -9.51 0.02
CA PHE A 42 -8.25 -10.35 -0.74
C PHE A 42 -9.22 -9.52 -1.58
N LYS A 43 -9.96 -10.20 -2.46
CA LYS A 43 -10.92 -9.58 -3.38
C LYS A 43 -11.91 -8.68 -2.63
N ASP A 44 -12.19 -7.51 -3.21
CA ASP A 44 -13.15 -6.51 -2.72
C ASP A 44 -12.84 -5.92 -1.32
N LEU A 45 -11.67 -6.21 -0.74
CA LEU A 45 -11.19 -5.53 0.45
C LEU A 45 -11.08 -4.01 0.20
N VAL A 46 -11.61 -3.23 1.15
CA VAL A 46 -11.50 -1.77 1.17
C VAL A 46 -10.94 -1.35 2.52
N ILE A 47 -9.99 -0.41 2.52
CA ILE A 47 -9.35 0.12 3.72
C ILE A 47 -9.49 1.64 3.81
N THR A 48 -9.28 2.19 4.99
CA THR A 48 -9.17 3.63 5.19
C THR A 48 -7.76 4.13 4.85
N GLU A 49 -7.63 5.44 4.65
CA GLU A 49 -6.30 6.06 4.47
C GLU A 49 -5.39 5.78 5.66
N GLN A 50 -5.91 5.87 6.89
CA GLN A 50 -5.14 5.59 8.11
C GLN A 50 -4.64 4.14 8.13
N LYS A 51 -5.47 3.20 7.65
CA LYS A 51 -5.05 1.80 7.54
C LYS A 51 -3.96 1.66 6.47
N ALA A 52 -4.09 2.31 5.32
CA ALA A 52 -3.06 2.31 4.27
C ALA A 52 -1.71 2.86 4.78
N GLU A 53 -1.72 3.87 5.64
CA GLU A 53 -0.51 4.42 6.28
C GLU A 53 0.17 3.45 7.27
N SER A 54 -0.57 2.47 7.79
CA SER A 54 -0.06 1.44 8.71
C SER A 54 0.33 0.14 8.03
N LEU A 55 0.08 0.00 6.72
CA LEU A 55 0.55 -1.12 5.93
C LEU A 55 2.01 -0.89 5.53
N HIS A 56 2.81 -1.95 5.57
CA HIS A 56 4.19 -1.95 5.09
C HIS A 56 4.25 -2.10 3.57
#